data_AF-A0A8S2H7G1-F1
#
_entry.id   AF-A0A8S2H7G1-F1
#
_cell.length_a   1.000
_cell.length_b   1.000
_cell.length_c   1.000
_cell.angle_alpha   90.00
_cell.angle_beta   90.00
_cell.angle_gamma   90.00
#
_symmetry.space_group_name_H-M   'P 1'
#
loop_
_entity.id
_entity.type
_entity.pdbx_description
1 polymer ?
#
loop_
_entity_poly.entity_id
_entity_poly.type
_entity_poly.pdbx_seq_one_letter_code
_entity_poly.pdbx_strand_id
1 'polypeptide(L)'
;MSGRGLGFTGGTVDKLESITGFRSVLSREEFIEQVKKCGIAVIAQTPKIAIADGLMYALRDVTGTVDSIPLIASSVMSKKIAVGADAILLDIKVGEGAFMKSESQAQELGKSMKSIGELLGRKIEIQLSAMDEPLGATIGNAIEVKEAVQMLRDENTDPHFRQLVLSSAVILARMVDPNLTEKDA
;
A
#
# COMPACT_ATOMS: atom_id res chain seq x y z
N MET A 1 -1.51 6.31 5.43
CA MET A 1 -2.73 5.72 6.04
C MET A 1 -2.95 4.33 5.48
N SER A 2 -3.20 3.35 6.35
CA SER A 2 -3.31 1.93 6.01
C SER A 2 -4.65 1.35 6.48
N GLY A 3 -5.09 0.29 5.81
CA GLY A 3 -6.33 -0.42 6.13
C GLY A 3 -6.12 -1.55 7.14
N ARG A 4 -7.25 -2.09 7.62
CA ARG A 4 -7.34 -3.37 8.31
C ARG A 4 -7.55 -4.50 7.29
N GLY A 5 -7.45 -5.74 7.75
CA GLY A 5 -7.66 -6.93 6.95
C GLY A 5 -9.06 -6.98 6.35
N LEU A 6 -9.17 -7.66 5.22
CA LEU A 6 -10.38 -7.82 4.44
C LEU A 6 -10.42 -9.22 3.84
N GLY A 7 -11.52 -9.94 4.08
CA GLY A 7 -11.66 -11.33 3.62
C GLY A 7 -10.50 -12.18 4.16
N PHE A 8 -9.78 -12.84 3.25
CA PHE A 8 -8.60 -13.65 3.58
C PHE A 8 -7.27 -12.85 3.55
N THR A 9 -7.29 -11.55 3.27
CA THR A 9 -6.09 -10.70 3.21
C THR A 9 -5.86 -9.96 4.53
N GLY A 10 -4.63 -9.99 5.04
CA GLY A 10 -4.25 -9.30 6.28
C GLY A 10 -4.06 -7.79 6.11
N GLY A 11 -4.25 -7.02 7.19
CA GLY A 11 -4.09 -5.56 7.20
C GLY A 11 -2.81 -5.08 7.88
N THR A 12 -2.13 -4.08 7.31
CA THR A 12 -0.91 -3.50 7.92
C THR A 12 -1.17 -2.96 9.33
N VAL A 13 -2.34 -2.37 9.57
CA VAL A 13 -2.69 -1.85 10.89
C VAL A 13 -2.80 -2.97 11.92
N ASP A 14 -3.44 -4.09 11.57
CA ASP A 14 -3.60 -5.23 12.47
C ASP A 14 -2.25 -5.88 12.81
N LYS A 15 -1.33 -5.92 11.84
CA LYS A 15 0.05 -6.35 12.05
C LYS A 15 0.74 -5.46 13.09
N LEU A 16 0.72 -4.14 12.90
CA LEU A 16 1.41 -3.20 13.80
C LEU A 16 0.78 -3.11 15.20
N GLU A 17 -0.53 -3.33 15.33
CA GLU A 17 -1.21 -3.41 16.62
C GLU A 17 -0.80 -4.63 17.46
N SER A 18 -0.07 -5.59 16.90
CA SER A 18 0.58 -6.65 17.68
C SER A 18 1.76 -6.14 18.53
N ILE A 19 2.30 -4.96 18.21
CA ILE A 19 3.36 -4.31 19.01
C ILE A 19 2.70 -3.67 20.23
N THR A 20 3.11 -4.10 21.43
CA THR A 20 2.55 -3.58 22.68
C THR A 20 2.73 -2.07 22.78
N GLY A 21 1.62 -1.35 22.97
CA GLY A 21 1.59 0.11 23.07
C GLY A 21 1.53 0.86 21.74
N PHE A 22 1.49 0.17 20.59
CA PHE A 22 1.32 0.83 19.30
C PHE A 22 -0.05 1.51 19.20
N ARG A 23 -0.06 2.77 18.78
CA ARG A 23 -1.28 3.56 18.55
C ARG A 23 -1.46 3.79 17.05
N SER A 24 -2.48 3.15 16.47
CA SER A 24 -2.83 3.30 15.06
C SER A 24 -3.68 4.54 14.77
N VAL A 25 -4.35 5.10 15.78
CA VAL A 25 -5.20 6.30 15.66
C VAL A 25 -4.52 7.48 16.32
N LEU A 26 -4.26 8.52 15.53
CA LEU A 26 -3.63 9.78 15.94
C LEU A 26 -4.52 10.96 15.54
N SER A 27 -4.44 12.05 16.29
CA SER A 27 -4.96 13.35 15.84
C SER A 27 -4.16 13.86 14.63
N ARG A 28 -4.67 14.88 13.94
CA ARG A 28 -3.95 15.50 12.81
C ARG A 28 -2.62 16.10 13.27
N GLU A 29 -2.62 16.72 14.44
CA GLU A 29 -1.45 17.35 15.05
C GLU A 29 -0.40 16.31 15.43
N GLU A 30 -0.82 15.22 16.08
CA GLU A 30 0.05 14.08 16.41
C GLU A 30 0.64 13.43 15.14
N PHE A 31 -0.16 13.28 14.08
CA PHE A 31 0.31 12.75 12.79
C PHE A 31 1.39 13.66 12.16
N ILE A 32 1.15 14.97 12.11
CA ILE A 32 2.12 15.92 11.56
C ILE A 32 3.42 15.90 12.36
N GLU A 33 3.32 15.90 13.70
CA GLU A 33 4.49 15.86 14.57
C GLU A 33 5.29 14.57 14.41
N GLN A 34 4.62 13.43 14.28
CA GLN A 34 5.27 12.14 14.03
C GLN A 34 6.06 12.15 12.71
N VAL A 35 5.48 12.67 11.63
CA VAL A 35 6.18 12.77 10.33
C VAL A 35 7.37 13.71 10.45
N LYS A 36 7.24 14.86 11.13
CA LYS A 36 8.37 15.79 11.34
C LYS A 36 9.50 15.18 12.15
N LYS A 37 9.17 14.40 13.19
CA LYS A 37 10.14 13.82 14.11
C LYS A 37 10.81 12.57 13.55
N CYS A 38 10.05 11.69 12.91
CA CYS A 38 10.51 10.36 12.51
C CYS A 38 10.68 10.19 10.99
N GLY A 39 10.21 11.14 10.18
CA GLY A 39 10.19 11.03 8.72
C GLY A 39 9.11 10.10 8.15
N ILE A 40 8.36 9.39 9.01
CA ILE A 40 7.36 8.40 8.60
C ILE A 40 6.21 8.33 9.61
N ALA A 41 5.00 8.08 9.12
CA ALA A 41 3.86 7.72 9.96
C ALA A 41 2.97 6.68 9.26
N VAL A 42 2.60 5.63 10.00
CA VAL A 42 1.63 4.62 9.59
C VAL A 42 0.46 4.68 10.56
N ILE A 43 -0.68 5.14 10.08
CA ILE A 43 -1.92 5.30 10.86
C ILE A 43 -3.09 4.59 10.17
N ALA A 44 -4.08 4.21 10.95
CA ALA A 44 -5.35 3.71 10.45
C ALA A 44 -6.07 4.78 9.60
N GLN A 45 -6.88 4.33 8.64
CA GLN A 45 -7.76 5.22 7.91
C GLN A 45 -8.82 5.83 8.84
N THR A 46 -8.99 7.14 8.77
CA THR A 46 -10.08 7.81 9.53
C THR A 46 -11.38 7.71 8.75
N PRO A 47 -12.55 7.52 9.42
CA PRO A 47 -13.85 7.41 8.75
C PRO A 47 -14.31 8.71 8.05
N LYS A 48 -13.58 9.82 8.22
CA LYS A 48 -13.87 11.12 7.59
C LYS A 48 -13.27 11.28 6.19
N ILE A 49 -12.52 10.30 5.69
CA ILE A 49 -11.84 10.37 4.39
C ILE A 49 -12.61 9.53 3.37
N ALA A 50 -12.88 10.11 2.20
CA ALA A 50 -13.56 9.45 1.08
C ALA A 50 -14.84 8.71 1.53
N ILE A 51 -15.73 9.39 2.27
CA ILE A 51 -16.94 8.79 2.87
C ILE A 51 -17.80 8.07 1.82
N ALA A 52 -17.97 8.68 0.65
CA ALA A 52 -18.72 8.08 -0.46
C ALA A 52 -18.09 6.77 -0.95
N ASP A 53 -16.75 6.70 -1.02
CA ASP A 53 -16.05 5.46 -1.34
C ASP A 53 -16.28 4.40 -0.27
N GLY A 54 -16.22 4.74 1.02
CA GLY A 54 -16.49 3.79 2.10
C GLY A 54 -17.89 3.17 2.00
N LEU A 55 -18.91 3.97 1.70
CA LEU A 55 -20.28 3.48 1.50
C LEU A 55 -20.41 2.62 0.24
N MET A 56 -19.85 3.08 -0.89
CA MET A 56 -19.85 2.32 -2.14
C MET A 56 -19.11 0.99 -2.01
N TYR A 57 -18.01 0.98 -1.27
CA TYR A 57 -17.21 -0.20 -1.02
C TYR A 57 -17.99 -1.24 -0.19
N ALA A 58 -18.65 -0.80 0.89
CA ALA A 58 -19.48 -1.67 1.72
C ALA A 58 -20.62 -2.31 0.90
N LEU A 59 -21.23 -1.55 -0.02
CA LEU A 59 -22.25 -2.09 -0.93
C LEU A 59 -21.65 -3.11 -1.91
N ARG A 60 -20.48 -2.83 -2.49
CA ARG A 60 -19.82 -3.72 -3.45
C ARG A 60 -19.48 -5.07 -2.86
N ASP A 61 -19.03 -5.09 -1.61
CA ASP A 61 -18.65 -6.28 -0.86
C ASP A 61 -19.82 -7.28 -0.73
N VAL A 62 -21.03 -6.77 -0.47
CA VAL A 62 -22.23 -7.61 -0.29
C VAL A 62 -23.05 -7.82 -1.57
N THR A 63 -22.63 -7.23 -2.70
CA THR A 63 -23.33 -7.34 -3.99
C THR A 63 -22.51 -8.04 -5.08
N GLY A 64 -21.29 -8.49 -4.78
CA GLY A 64 -20.42 -9.16 -5.75
C GLY A 64 -19.91 -8.22 -6.85
N THR A 65 -19.81 -6.91 -6.57
CA THR A 65 -19.36 -5.89 -7.54
C THR A 65 -17.99 -5.29 -7.16
N VAL A 66 -17.20 -6.04 -6.39
CA VAL A 66 -15.82 -5.66 -6.05
C VAL A 66 -14.92 -5.72 -7.28
N ASP A 67 -15.04 -6.77 -8.10
CA ASP A 67 -14.15 -7.08 -9.23
C ASP A 67 -14.44 -6.25 -10.48
N SER A 68 -14.31 -4.94 -10.35
CA SER A 68 -14.50 -3.98 -11.43
C SER A 68 -13.33 -2.99 -11.43
N ILE A 69 -12.50 -3.04 -12.48
CA ILE A 69 -11.34 -2.15 -12.66
C ILE A 69 -11.67 -0.67 -12.39
N PRO A 70 -12.71 -0.06 -13.00
CA PRO A 70 -13.01 1.35 -12.74
C PRO A 70 -13.40 1.63 -11.28
N LEU A 71 -14.10 0.71 -10.61
CA LEU A 71 -14.48 0.85 -9.21
C LEU A 71 -13.29 0.63 -8.26
N ILE A 72 -12.37 -0.27 -8.59
CA ILE A 72 -11.13 -0.48 -7.84
C ILE A 72 -10.23 0.75 -7.99
N ALA A 73 -10.02 1.24 -9.22
CA ALA A 73 -9.19 2.39 -9.50
C ALA A 73 -9.69 3.65 -8.77
N SER A 74 -10.98 3.98 -8.93
CA SER A 74 -11.59 5.14 -8.25
C SER A 74 -11.57 5.00 -6.72
N SER A 75 -11.82 3.80 -6.20
CA SER A 75 -11.80 3.54 -4.76
C SER A 75 -10.41 3.76 -4.16
N VAL A 76 -9.37 3.14 -4.72
CA VAL A 76 -7.99 3.28 -4.22
C VAL A 76 -7.53 4.74 -4.35
N MET A 77 -7.71 5.33 -5.53
CA MET A 77 -7.19 6.66 -5.82
C MET A 77 -7.87 7.76 -5.00
N SER A 78 -9.20 7.71 -4.84
CA SER A 78 -9.94 8.73 -4.06
C SER A 78 -9.39 8.89 -2.64
N LYS A 79 -9.04 7.77 -1.98
CA LYS A 79 -8.41 7.79 -0.65
C LYS A 79 -7.00 8.38 -0.67
N LYS A 80 -6.17 8.00 -1.65
CA LYS A 80 -4.78 8.50 -1.75
C LYS A 80 -4.72 9.99 -2.10
N ILE A 81 -5.65 10.47 -2.91
CA ILE A 81 -5.75 11.88 -3.27
C ILE A 81 -6.29 12.70 -2.10
N ALA A 82 -7.29 12.19 -1.37
CA ALA A 82 -7.88 12.89 -0.23
C ALA A 82 -6.88 13.12 0.92
N VAL A 83 -5.86 12.26 1.07
CA VAL A 83 -4.79 12.44 2.06
C VAL A 83 -3.69 13.40 1.61
N GLY A 84 -3.73 13.87 0.36
CA GLY A 84 -2.84 14.92 -0.14
C GLY A 84 -1.42 14.47 -0.51
N ALA A 85 -1.20 13.19 -0.83
CA ALA A 85 0.12 12.71 -1.25
C ALA A 85 0.54 13.32 -2.60
N ASP A 86 1.77 13.83 -2.70
CA ASP A 86 2.34 14.41 -3.94
C ASP A 86 2.83 13.34 -4.92
N ALA A 87 3.38 12.26 -4.38
CA ALA A 87 3.88 11.09 -5.10
C ALA A 87 3.26 9.81 -4.53
N ILE A 88 2.83 8.91 -5.40
CA ILE A 88 2.15 7.67 -5.04
C ILE A 88 2.74 6.52 -5.86
N LEU A 89 3.38 5.56 -5.18
CA LEU A 89 3.70 4.26 -5.75
C LEU A 89 2.55 3.29 -5.46
N LEU A 90 2.10 2.60 -6.50
CA LEU A 90 1.05 1.58 -6.43
C LEU A 90 1.65 0.21 -6.72
N ASP A 91 1.63 -0.68 -5.72
CA ASP A 91 1.97 -2.08 -5.87
C ASP A 91 0.71 -2.88 -6.25
N ILE A 92 0.59 -3.23 -7.53
CA ILE A 92 -0.53 -4.02 -8.06
C ILE A 92 -0.12 -5.48 -8.08
N LYS A 93 -0.80 -6.27 -7.26
CA LYS A 93 -0.59 -7.71 -7.14
C LYS A 93 -1.18 -8.44 -8.35
N VAL A 94 -0.46 -9.44 -8.84
CA VAL A 94 -0.85 -10.30 -9.97
C VAL A 94 -0.73 -11.76 -9.59
N GLY A 95 -1.72 -12.58 -9.92
CA GLY A 95 -1.68 -14.03 -9.72
C GLY A 95 -2.87 -14.60 -8.94
N GLU A 96 -2.78 -15.87 -8.56
CA GLU A 96 -3.90 -16.60 -7.95
C GLU A 96 -4.37 -16.01 -6.61
N GLY A 97 -3.45 -15.46 -5.80
CA GLY A 97 -3.78 -14.78 -4.55
C GLY A 97 -4.23 -13.32 -4.70
N ALA A 98 -4.11 -12.74 -5.89
CA ALA A 98 -4.43 -11.34 -6.16
C ALA A 98 -5.87 -11.13 -6.65
N PHE A 99 -6.34 -9.88 -6.60
CA PHE A 99 -7.54 -9.47 -7.32
C PHE A 99 -7.35 -9.55 -8.84
N MET A 100 -6.17 -9.16 -9.34
CA MET A 100 -5.85 -9.24 -10.77
C MET A 100 -5.19 -10.58 -11.06
N LYS A 101 -5.87 -11.46 -11.81
CA LYS A 101 -5.37 -12.81 -12.11
C LYS A 101 -4.33 -12.83 -13.23
N SER A 102 -4.39 -11.83 -14.12
CA SER A 102 -3.48 -11.73 -15.26
C SER A 102 -2.74 -10.41 -15.28
N GLU A 103 -1.54 -10.43 -15.85
CA GLU A 103 -0.73 -9.22 -16.04
C GLU A 103 -1.47 -8.17 -16.89
N SER A 104 -2.23 -8.60 -17.89
CA SER A 104 -3.04 -7.70 -18.74
C SER A 104 -4.05 -6.89 -17.91
N GLN A 105 -4.80 -7.55 -17.02
CA GLN A 105 -5.75 -6.86 -16.13
C GLN A 105 -5.03 -5.92 -15.16
N ALA A 106 -3.88 -6.33 -14.63
CA ALA A 106 -3.07 -5.50 -13.73
C ALA A 106 -2.53 -4.25 -14.45
N GLN A 107 -2.08 -4.39 -15.69
CA GLN A 107 -1.65 -3.26 -16.54
C GLN A 107 -2.82 -2.33 -16.86
N GLU A 108 -4.02 -2.85 -17.14
CA GLU A 108 -5.22 -2.04 -17.36
C GLU A 108 -5.61 -1.25 -16.11
N LEU A 109 -5.57 -1.89 -14.94
CA LEU A 109 -5.80 -1.24 -13.65
C LEU A 109 -4.75 -0.15 -13.37
N GLY A 110 -3.47 -0.46 -13.61
CA GLY A 110 -2.35 0.47 -13.45
C GLY A 110 -2.48 1.70 -14.34
N LYS A 111 -2.82 1.51 -15.63
CA LYS A 111 -3.10 2.61 -16.57
C LYS A 111 -4.24 3.48 -16.06
N SER A 112 -5.34 2.87 -15.63
CA SER A 112 -6.51 3.60 -15.11
C SER A 112 -6.14 4.44 -13.87
N MET A 113 -5.43 3.85 -12.91
CA MET A 113 -4.99 4.55 -11.69
C MET A 113 -3.99 5.67 -12.00
N LYS A 114 -3.03 5.43 -12.90
CA LYS A 114 -2.06 6.43 -13.35
C LYS A 114 -2.75 7.62 -14.01
N SER A 115 -3.66 7.37 -14.94
CA SER A 115 -4.46 8.44 -15.58
C SER A 115 -5.26 9.26 -14.57
N ILE A 116 -5.91 8.64 -13.58
CA ILE A 116 -6.64 9.38 -12.53
C ILE A 116 -5.71 10.29 -11.74
N GLY A 117 -4.54 9.78 -11.32
CA GLY A 117 -3.61 10.57 -10.52
C GLY A 117 -2.97 11.71 -11.31
N GLU A 118 -2.57 11.48 -12.55
CA GLU A 118 -1.99 12.50 -13.43
C GLU A 118 -2.98 13.62 -13.75
N LEU A 119 -4.25 13.29 -14.01
CA LEU A 119 -5.32 14.29 -14.20
C LEU A 119 -5.52 15.19 -12.97
N LEU A 120 -5.12 14.71 -11.79
CA LEU A 120 -5.22 15.43 -10.51
C LEU A 120 -3.86 15.96 -10.04
N GLY A 121 -2.87 16.02 -10.93
CA GLY A 121 -1.56 16.61 -10.69
C GLY A 121 -0.67 15.81 -9.73
N ARG A 122 -0.89 14.50 -9.61
CA ARG A 122 -0.11 13.61 -8.74
C ARG A 122 0.92 12.82 -9.54
N LYS A 123 2.13 12.64 -9.00
CA LYS A 123 3.12 11.73 -9.59
C LYS A 123 2.74 10.29 -9.25
N ILE A 124 2.49 9.46 -10.26
CA ILE A 124 2.09 8.07 -10.06
C ILE A 124 3.10 7.13 -10.72
N GLU A 125 3.60 6.18 -9.94
CA GLU A 125 4.32 5.02 -10.46
C GLU A 125 3.59 3.72 -10.10
N ILE A 126 3.69 2.74 -11.00
CA ILE A 126 3.06 1.43 -10.87
C ILE A 126 4.15 0.38 -10.81
N GLN A 127 4.09 -0.48 -9.81
CA GLN A 127 4.89 -1.69 -9.69
C GLN A 127 3.95 -2.89 -9.74
N LEU A 128 4.22 -3.82 -10.65
CA LEU A 128 3.52 -5.11 -10.65
C LEU A 128 4.33 -6.11 -9.83
N SER A 129 3.67 -6.88 -8.97
CA SER A 129 4.35 -7.95 -8.21
C SER A 129 3.50 -9.21 -8.11
N ALA A 130 4.18 -10.36 -8.14
CA ALA A 130 3.53 -11.67 -8.09
C ALA A 130 2.89 -11.93 -6.72
N MET A 131 1.79 -12.68 -6.74
CA MET A 131 1.04 -13.13 -5.56
C MET A 131 0.43 -14.51 -5.83
N ASP A 132 1.11 -15.34 -6.60
CA ASP A 132 0.77 -16.77 -6.74
C ASP A 132 1.09 -17.55 -5.45
N GLU A 133 2.03 -17.03 -4.67
CA GLU A 133 2.38 -17.50 -3.34
C GLU A 133 2.47 -16.33 -2.34
N PRO A 134 2.34 -16.60 -1.03
CA PRO A 134 2.59 -15.62 0.01
C PRO A 134 4.00 -15.01 -0.11
N LEU A 135 4.12 -13.70 0.08
CA LEU A 135 5.40 -13.02 0.08
C LEU A 135 6.09 -13.22 1.44
N GLY A 136 7.34 -13.67 1.43
CA GLY A 136 8.09 -13.97 2.65
C GLY A 136 7.77 -15.36 3.20
N ALA A 137 8.22 -15.60 4.43
CA ALA A 137 8.13 -16.89 5.11
C ALA A 137 6.99 -16.97 6.13
N THR A 138 6.32 -15.86 6.45
CA THR A 138 5.29 -15.82 7.50
C THR A 138 3.96 -15.22 7.03
N ILE A 139 2.86 -15.71 7.61
CA ILE A 139 1.49 -15.26 7.32
C ILE A 139 0.75 -15.06 8.64
N GLY A 140 0.51 -13.81 9.02
CA GLY A 140 -0.14 -13.47 10.28
C GLY A 140 0.08 -12.02 10.70
N ASN A 141 0.02 -11.76 12.01
CA ASN A 141 0.19 -10.40 12.56
C ASN A 141 1.58 -10.21 13.17
N ALA A 142 1.79 -10.71 14.39
CA ALA A 142 3.04 -10.54 15.12
C ALA A 142 4.25 -11.20 14.43
N ILE A 143 4.03 -12.34 13.78
CA ILE A 143 5.10 -13.08 13.09
C ILE A 143 5.58 -12.34 11.83
N GLU A 144 4.69 -11.64 11.12
CA GLU A 144 5.07 -10.80 9.98
C GLU A 144 5.82 -9.53 10.43
N VAL A 145 5.45 -8.96 11.59
CA VAL A 145 6.24 -7.87 12.19
C VAL A 145 7.65 -8.35 12.56
N LYS A 146 7.76 -9.56 13.12
CA LYS A 146 9.06 -10.17 13.43
C LYS A 146 9.89 -10.36 12.16
N GLU A 147 9.30 -10.90 11.10
CA GLU A 147 9.96 -11.07 9.80
C GLU A 147 10.42 -9.73 9.21
N ALA A 148 9.60 -8.68 9.27
CA ALA A 148 9.99 -7.35 8.82
C ALA A 148 11.18 -6.78 9.59
N VAL A 149 11.24 -6.98 10.92
CA VAL A 149 12.39 -6.57 11.75
C VAL A 149 13.65 -7.37 11.41
N GLN A 150 13.51 -8.67 11.14
CA GLN A 150 14.61 -9.54 10.72
C GLN A 150 15.17 -9.08 9.35
N MET A 151 14.28 -8.81 8.39
CA MET A 151 14.66 -8.28 7.08
C MET A 151 15.43 -6.96 7.19
N LEU A 152 14.98 -6.03 8.03
CA LEU A 152 15.66 -4.74 8.26
C LEU A 152 17.03 -4.87 8.94
N ARG A 153 17.33 -6.02 9.56
CA ARG A 153 18.64 -6.33 10.15
C ARG A 153 19.51 -7.20 9.23
N ASP A 154 19.06 -7.45 8.00
CA ASP A 154 19.65 -8.41 7.07
C ASP A 154 19.78 -9.83 7.67
N GLU A 155 18.84 -10.22 8.54
CA GLU A 155 18.78 -11.54 9.18
C GLU A 155 17.67 -12.40 8.57
N ASN A 156 17.98 -13.63 8.15
CA ASN A 156 16.98 -14.63 7.69
C ASN A 156 15.97 -14.08 6.66
N THR A 157 16.46 -13.25 5.75
CA THR A 157 15.60 -12.51 4.82
C THR A 157 15.18 -13.36 3.62
N ASP A 158 13.87 -13.45 3.38
CA ASP A 158 13.37 -13.94 2.10
C ASP A 158 13.82 -13.04 0.92
N PRO A 159 14.51 -13.59 -0.10
CA PRO A 159 15.04 -12.80 -1.19
C PRO A 159 13.97 -12.04 -1.99
N HIS A 160 12.78 -12.62 -2.18
CA HIS A 160 11.70 -11.99 -2.93
C HIS A 160 11.09 -10.83 -2.16
N PHE A 161 10.91 -10.99 -0.85
CA PHE A 161 10.49 -9.91 0.04
C PHE A 161 11.48 -8.74 0.02
N ARG A 162 12.78 -9.03 0.16
CA ARG A 162 13.84 -8.00 0.10
C ARG A 162 13.85 -7.28 -1.24
N GLN A 163 13.78 -8.03 -2.34
CA GLN A 163 13.81 -7.48 -3.69
C GLN A 163 12.61 -6.55 -3.92
N LEU A 164 11.41 -6.93 -3.46
CA LEU A 164 10.23 -6.07 -3.57
C LEU A 164 10.41 -4.78 -2.77
N VAL A 165 10.85 -4.86 -1.51
CA VAL A 165 11.04 -3.68 -0.66
C VAL A 165 12.07 -2.72 -1.26
N LEU A 166 13.22 -3.23 -1.72
CA LEU A 166 14.26 -2.39 -2.32
C LEU A 166 13.82 -1.76 -3.64
N SER A 167 13.17 -2.53 -4.51
CA SER A 167 12.65 -1.97 -5.76
C SER A 167 11.62 -0.87 -5.52
N SER A 168 10.69 -1.06 -4.55
CA SER A 168 9.75 -0.01 -4.15
C SER A 168 10.46 1.22 -3.58
N ALA A 169 11.48 1.04 -2.75
CA ALA A 169 12.25 2.12 -2.16
C ALA A 169 12.99 2.95 -3.23
N VAL A 170 13.63 2.29 -4.20
CA VAL A 170 14.32 2.94 -5.32
C VAL A 170 13.34 3.73 -6.18
N ILE A 171 12.16 3.17 -6.48
CA ILE A 171 11.13 3.89 -7.24
C ILE A 171 10.70 5.15 -6.48
N LEU A 172 10.33 5.03 -5.20
CA LEU A 172 9.92 6.17 -4.38
C LEU A 172 11.00 7.24 -4.27
N ALA A 173 12.26 6.85 -4.10
CA ALA A 173 13.39 7.77 -4.02
C ALA A 173 13.53 8.57 -5.33
N ARG A 174 13.48 7.91 -6.48
CA ARG A 174 13.53 8.55 -7.81
C ARG A 174 12.33 9.45 -8.12
N MET A 175 11.15 9.15 -7.56
CA MET A 175 9.98 10.02 -7.70
C MET A 175 10.17 11.38 -7.02
N VAL A 176 10.95 11.41 -5.93
CA VAL A 176 11.24 12.62 -5.13
C VAL A 176 12.47 13.35 -5.68
N ASP A 177 13.55 12.63 -5.98
CA ASP A 177 14.75 13.18 -6.61
C ASP A 177 15.13 12.36 -7.88
N PRO A 178 14.81 12.89 -9.08
CA PRO A 178 15.10 12.21 -10.34
C PRO A 178 16.58 12.01 -10.65
N ASN A 179 17.49 12.70 -9.94
CA ASN A 179 18.93 12.61 -10.19
C ASN A 179 19.63 11.52 -9.39
N LEU A 180 18.91 10.81 -8.51
CA LEU A 180 19.45 9.67 -7.74
C LEU A 180 20.06 8.62 -8.67
N THR A 181 21.37 8.41 -8.54
CA THR A 181 22.11 7.40 -9.28
C THR A 181 22.12 6.07 -8.53
N GLU A 182 22.47 4.97 -9.22
CA GLU A 182 22.66 3.67 -8.56
C GLU A 182 23.80 3.66 -7.51
N LYS A 183 24.67 4.68 -7.49
CA LYS A 183 25.70 4.83 -6.47
C LYS A 183 25.19 5.44 -5.17
N ASP A 184 24.02 6.08 -5.21
CA ASP A 184 23.42 6.79 -4.08
C ASP A 184 22.37 5.94 -3.33
N ALA A 185 22.05 4.75 -3.85
CA ALA A 185 21.05 3.80 -3.35
C ALA A 185 21.70 2.53 -2.76
#